data_AF-A0A5C7VYU7-F1
#
_entry.id   AF-A0A5C7VYU7-F1
#
_cell.length_a   1.000
_cell.length_b   1.000
_cell.length_c   1.000
_cell.angle_alpha   90.00
_cell.angle_beta   90.00
_cell.angle_gamma   90.00
#
_symmetry.space_group_name_H-M   'P 1'
#
loop_
_entity.id
_entity.type
_entity.pdbx_description
1 polymer ?
#
loop_
_entity_poly.entity_id
_entity_poly.type
_entity_poly.pdbx_seq_one_letter_code
_entity_poly.pdbx_strand_id
1 'polypeptide(L)' 'MNTINPSQTIIKNSLKPDLLNLSTLINSDVLFKNGDVVLILHKGEQYSLRRTRNGKLILNK' A
#
# COMPACT_ATOMS: atom_id res chain seq x y z
N MET A 1 -29.92 29.05 -23.56
CA MET A 1 -29.61 27.97 -22.60
C MET A 1 -28.44 27.20 -23.16
N ASN A 2 -27.38 27.10 -22.38
CA ASN A 2 -26.01 27.01 -22.88
C ASN A 2 -25.66 25.55 -23.15
N THR A 3 -25.45 25.23 -24.43
CA THR A 3 -24.95 23.93 -24.88
C THR A 3 -23.44 23.87 -24.65
N ILE A 4 -22.98 22.98 -23.77
CA ILE A 4 -21.55 22.72 -23.56
C ILE A 4 -21.26 21.28 -23.99
N ASN A 5 -20.70 21.15 -25.17
CA ASN A 5 -19.62 20.22 -25.48
C ASN A 5 -18.99 20.71 -26.78
N PRO A 6 -17.65 20.84 -26.85
CA PRO A 6 -16.91 19.77 -27.53
C PRO A 6 -15.44 19.58 -27.08
N SER A 7 -14.91 18.39 -27.41
CA SER A 7 -13.49 18.09 -27.70
C SER A 7 -12.49 18.11 -26.52
N GLN A 8 -12.12 16.96 -25.96
CA GLN A 8 -10.97 16.14 -26.40
C GLN A 8 -9.67 16.92 -26.60
N THR A 9 -8.66 16.76 -25.72
CA THR A 9 -7.35 16.15 -26.07
C THR A 9 -6.35 16.15 -24.89
N ILE A 10 -5.86 14.93 -24.57
CA ILE A 10 -4.46 14.56 -24.29
C ILE A 10 -3.77 15.23 -23.08
N ILE A 11 -3.59 14.45 -22.00
CA ILE A 11 -2.28 13.88 -21.68
C ILE A 11 -2.46 12.40 -21.27
N LYS A 12 -1.89 11.54 -22.11
CA LYS A 12 -1.52 10.16 -21.80
C LYS A 12 -0.75 10.15 -20.47
N ASN A 13 -1.09 9.22 -19.58
CA ASN A 13 -0.08 8.25 -19.20
C ASN A 13 -0.77 6.95 -18.80
N SER A 14 -0.87 6.08 -19.81
CA SER A 14 -0.76 4.64 -19.63
C SER A 14 0.46 4.36 -18.74
N LEU A 15 0.25 4.23 -17.43
CA LEU A 15 1.23 3.61 -16.56
C LEU A 15 1.21 2.12 -16.91
N LYS A 16 2.22 1.70 -17.66
CA LYS A 16 2.51 0.30 -17.97
C LYS A 16 2.39 -0.57 -16.73
N PRO A 17 1.96 -1.83 -16.86
CA PRO A 17 2.03 -2.83 -15.80
C PRO A 17 3.45 -3.42 -15.71
N ASP A 18 4.49 -2.61 -15.93
CA ASP A 18 5.88 -3.00 -15.69
C ASP A 18 6.15 -2.81 -14.21
N LEU A 19 5.73 -3.81 -13.42
CA LEU A 19 6.50 -4.46 -12.36
C LEU A 19 7.60 -3.60 -11.69
N LEU A 20 7.26 -2.40 -11.23
CA LEU A 20 8.15 -1.62 -10.39
C LEU A 20 8.24 -2.39 -9.08
N ASN A 21 9.42 -2.89 -8.76
CA ASN A 21 9.77 -3.34 -7.42
C ASN A 21 9.66 -2.13 -6.48
N LEU A 22 8.43 -1.77 -6.15
CA LEU A 22 8.08 -0.68 -5.27
C LEU A 22 8.12 -1.23 -3.86
N SER A 23 9.33 -1.59 -3.44
CA SER A 23 9.64 -1.76 -2.02
C SER A 23 9.39 -0.41 -1.35
N THR A 24 8.13 -0.16 -1.01
CA THR A 24 7.67 1.10 -0.46
C THR A 24 8.11 1.12 0.99
N LEU A 25 8.98 2.05 1.34
CA LEU A 25 9.40 2.22 2.73
C LEU A 25 8.20 2.69 3.55
N ILE A 26 7.88 1.96 4.61
CA ILE A 26 6.82 2.30 5.55
C ILE A 26 7.42 2.55 6.93
N ASN A 27 7.02 3.65 7.57
CA ASN A 27 7.41 3.93 8.95
C ASN A 27 6.65 2.97 9.89
N SER A 28 7.37 2.29 10.79
CA SER A 28 6.78 1.36 11.75
C SER A 28 5.75 2.03 12.65
N ASP A 29 5.93 3.28 13.07
CA ASP A 29 4.98 3.95 13.95
C ASP A 29 3.64 4.20 13.27
N VAL A 30 3.64 4.40 11.95
CA VAL A 30 2.41 4.52 11.15
C VAL A 30 1.74 3.15 11.00
N LEU A 31 2.54 2.10 10.78
CA LEU A 31 2.03 0.73 10.62
C LEU A 31 1.37 0.21 11.91
N PHE A 32 1.97 0.50 13.08
CA PHE A 32 1.51 0.07 14.40
C PHE A 32 0.67 1.13 15.13
N LYS A 33 0.07 2.09 14.41
CA LYS A 33 -0.72 3.18 15.02
C LYS A 33 -1.89 2.69 15.89
N ASN A 34 -2.43 1.50 15.58
CA ASN A 34 -3.59 0.92 16.25
C ASN A 34 -3.23 -0.20 17.24
N GLY A 35 -1.94 -0.43 17.49
CA GLY A 35 -1.44 -1.50 18.35
C GLY A 35 -0.17 -2.13 17.80
N ASP A 36 0.46 -3.02 18.58
CA ASP A 36 1.75 -3.62 18.23
C ASP A 36 1.65 -4.82 17.27
N VAL A 37 0.47 -5.16 16.76
CA VAL A 37 0.27 -6.28 15.81
C VAL A 37 -0.57 -5.81 14.63
N VAL A 38 -0.12 -6.14 13.42
CA VAL A 38 -0.88 -5.99 12.18
C VAL A 38 -1.04 -7.34 11.50
N LEU A 39 -2.21 -7.56 10.91
CA LEU A 39 -2.50 -8.76 10.14
C LEU A 39 -2.25 -8.50 8.65
N ILE A 40 -1.55 -9.43 8.01
CA ILE A 40 -1.20 -9.36 6.60
C ILE A 40 -1.84 -10.56 5.91
N LEU A 41 -2.70 -10.31 4.93
CA LEU A 41 -3.21 -11.35 4.06
C LEU A 41 -2.26 -11.49 2.87
N HIS A 42 -1.68 -12.68 2.69
CA HIS A 42 -0.80 -12.97 1.56
C HIS A 42 -1.16 -14.33 0.96
N LYS A 43 -1.54 -14.35 -0.32
CA LYS A 43 -1.93 -15.58 -1.06
C LYS A 43 -3.02 -16.41 -0.34
N GLY A 44 -3.96 -15.74 0.33
CA GLY A 44 -5.03 -16.39 1.07
C GLY A 44 -4.65 -16.84 2.49
N GLU A 45 -3.39 -16.68 2.88
CA GLU A 45 -2.93 -17.00 4.23
C GLU A 45 -2.77 -15.72 5.06
N GLN A 46 -3.11 -15.82 6.35
CA GLN A 46 -2.93 -14.73 7.29
C GLN A 46 -1.56 -14.83 7.95
N TYR A 47 -0.87 -13.70 8.06
CA TYR A 47 0.37 -13.53 8.79
C TYR A 47 0.18 -12.46 9.85
N SER A 48 0.96 -12.54 10.93
CA SER A 48 1.05 -11.50 11.95
C SER A 48 2.43 -10.86 11.92
N LEU A 49 2.49 -9.57 11.65
CA LEU A 49 3.68 -8.78 11.90
C LEU A 49 3.49 -8.08 13.25
N ARG A 50 4.39 -8.33 14.19
CA ARG A 50 4.35 -7.73 15.54
C ARG A 50 5.60 -6.94 15.86
N ARG A 51 5.44 -5.84 16.61
CA ARG A 51 6.53 -5.11 17.26
C ARG A 51 6.74 -5.65 18.66
N THR A 52 7.99 -5.92 19.04
CA THR A 52 8.36 -6.38 20.39
C THR A 52 8.64 -5.21 21.32
N ARG A 53 8.71 -5.46 22.63
CA ARG A 53 9.08 -4.45 23.64
C ARG A 53 10.45 -3.80 23.42
N ASN A 54 11.39 -4.50 22.77
CA ASN A 54 12.69 -3.95 22.39
C ASN A 54 12.72 -3.36 20.97
N GLY A 55 11.57 -3.10 20.36
CA GLY A 55 11.44 -2.39 19.09
C GLY A 55 11.71 -3.23 17.83
N LYS A 56 11.92 -4.55 17.96
CA LYS A 56 12.13 -5.43 16.80
C LYS A 56 10.79 -5.79 16.16
N LEU A 57 10.84 -6.11 14.87
CA LEU A 57 9.70 -6.62 14.11
C LEU A 57 9.83 -8.13 13.92
N ILE A 58 8.74 -8.86 14.17
CA ILE A 58 8.67 -10.32 13.98
C ILE A 58 7.46 -10.64 13.11
N LEU A 59 7.70 -11.35 12.02
CA LEU A 59 6.64 -11.90 11.16
C LEU A 59 6.41 -13.37 11.54
N ASN A 60 5.16 -13.73 11.81
CA ASN A 60 4.74 -15.12 11.99
C ASN A 60 3.63 -15.44 10.99
N LYS A 61 3.56 -16.71 10.61
CA LYS A 61 2.45 -17.28 9.84
C LYS A 61 1.38 -17.78 10.80
#